data_AF-A0A812P788-F1
#
_entry.id   AF-A0A812P788-F1
#
_cell.length_a   1.000
_cell.length_b   1.000
_cell.length_c   1.000
_cell.angle_alpha   90.00
_cell.angle_beta   90.00
_cell.angle_gamma   90.00
#
_symmetry.space_group_name_H-M   'P 1'
#
loop_
_entity.id
_entity.type
_entity.pdbx_description
1 polymer ?
#
loop_
_entity_poly.entity_id
_entity_poly.type
_entity_poly.pdbx_seq_one_letter_code
_entity_poly.pdbx_strand_id
1 'polypeptide(L)'
;MVSLLPSAKWLLPEQRILHSELTVTEKSSVKSLAMALAARVAQLPSDKQAVALSVDLRIHQTVRWHRLLKAAYAVATAHEWQVRPKLQKPTRPFRCVASLQRGDEECEWEMGGDQKPLTLTKDILRIQAIPVSPGQDDIS
;
A
#
# COMPACT_ATOMS: atom_id res chain seq x y z
N MET A 1 13.27 -2.97 -33.52
CA MET A 1 14.10 -2.33 -32.47
C MET A 1 13.17 -1.94 -31.34
N VAL A 2 13.22 -2.66 -30.22
CA VAL A 2 12.41 -2.36 -29.03
C VAL A 2 13.22 -1.37 -28.20
N SER A 3 12.78 -0.12 -28.15
CA SER A 3 13.36 0.89 -27.28
C SER A 3 13.00 0.55 -25.83
N LEU A 4 13.93 -0.07 -25.11
CA LEU A 4 13.87 -0.17 -23.66
C LEU A 4 14.12 1.24 -23.13
N LEU A 5 13.05 1.88 -22.64
CA LEU A 5 13.15 3.14 -21.89
C LEU A 5 14.23 3.00 -20.82
N PRO A 6 15.08 4.02 -20.62
CA PRO A 6 16.15 3.96 -19.64
C PRO A 6 15.50 3.70 -18.29
N SER A 7 16.03 2.68 -17.60
CA SER A 7 15.66 2.30 -16.25
C SER A 7 15.55 3.56 -15.41
N ALA A 8 14.32 4.05 -15.21
CA ALA A 8 14.04 5.12 -14.28
C ALA A 8 14.75 4.71 -13.00
N LYS A 9 15.65 5.55 -12.52
CA LYS A 9 16.30 5.34 -11.23
C LYS A 9 15.15 5.24 -10.23
N TRP A 10 14.75 4.02 -9.90
CA TRP A 10 13.83 3.73 -8.83
C TRP A 10 14.60 4.08 -7.58
N LEU A 11 14.64 5.38 -7.27
CA LEU A 11 15.00 5.87 -5.95
C LEU A 11 14.11 5.07 -5.02
N LEU A 12 14.72 4.13 -4.30
CA LEU A 12 14.05 3.44 -3.19
C LEU A 12 13.48 4.57 -2.35
N PRO A 13 12.15 4.70 -2.23
CA PRO A 13 11.58 5.83 -1.55
C PRO A 13 11.97 5.66 -0.09
N GLU A 14 12.94 6.46 0.32
CA GLU A 14 13.28 6.73 1.70
C GLU A 14 11.99 6.79 2.51
N GLN A 15 12.03 6.11 3.66
CA GLN A 15 11.00 5.99 4.67
C GLN A 15 10.03 7.19 4.72
N ARG A 16 9.00 7.18 3.87
CA ARG A 16 7.96 8.21 3.93
C ARG A 16 7.21 8.05 5.24
N ILE A 17 6.88 9.18 5.85
CA ILE A 17 6.13 9.18 7.10
C ILE A 17 4.74 8.62 6.80
N LEU A 18 4.46 7.44 7.34
CA LEU A 18 3.13 6.83 7.25
C LEU A 18 2.17 7.66 8.10
N HIS A 19 1.27 8.38 7.44
CA HIS A 19 0.23 9.14 8.13
C HIS A 19 -0.85 8.21 8.70
N SER A 20 -1.21 7.17 7.93
CA SER A 20 -2.17 6.17 8.37
C SER A 20 -2.03 4.88 7.59
N GLU A 21 -2.49 3.79 8.19
CA GLU A 21 -2.50 2.46 7.58
C GLU A 21 -3.93 1.91 7.51
N LEU A 22 -4.20 1.16 6.46
CA LEU A 22 -5.44 0.43 6.20
C LEU A 22 -5.08 -1.04 6.04
N THR A 23 -5.55 -1.89 6.95
CA THR A 23 -5.31 -3.33 6.84
C THR A 23 -6.41 -3.99 6.03
N VAL A 24 -6.02 -4.78 5.03
CA VAL A 24 -6.97 -5.56 4.22
C VAL A 24 -7.35 -6.82 4.97
N THR A 25 -8.59 -6.82 5.45
CA THR A 25 -9.20 -7.97 6.12
C THR A 25 -10.16 -8.67 5.18
N GLU A 26 -10.63 -9.85 5.57
CA GLU A 26 -11.67 -10.56 4.83
C GLU A 26 -12.98 -9.75 4.73
N LYS A 27 -13.35 -9.06 5.81
CA LYS A 27 -14.57 -8.23 5.89
C LYS A 27 -14.46 -6.91 5.13
N SER A 28 -13.25 -6.51 4.72
CA SER A 28 -13.04 -5.27 3.98
C SER A 28 -13.69 -5.36 2.60
N SER A 29 -14.56 -4.40 2.28
CA SER A 29 -15.12 -4.25 0.93
C SER A 29 -14.19 -3.39 0.07
N VAL A 30 -14.10 -3.71 -1.23
CA VAL A 30 -13.30 -2.93 -2.20
C VAL A 30 -13.72 -1.46 -2.21
N LYS A 31 -15.03 -1.19 -2.23
CA LYS A 31 -15.58 0.17 -2.24
C LYS A 31 -15.20 0.96 -0.99
N SER A 32 -15.28 0.34 0.19
CA SER A 32 -14.91 0.99 1.45
C SER A 32 -13.41 1.28 1.51
N LEU A 33 -12.57 0.33 1.07
CA LEU A 33 -11.12 0.52 1.01
C LEU A 33 -10.74 1.64 0.04
N ALA A 34 -11.31 1.65 -1.17
CA ALA A 34 -11.07 2.69 -2.16
C ALA A 34 -11.48 4.08 -1.64
N MET A 35 -12.63 4.16 -0.97
CA MET A 35 -13.12 5.40 -0.36
C MET A 35 -12.24 5.89 0.78
N ALA A 36 -11.84 4.99 1.69
CA ALA A 36 -10.93 5.34 2.77
C ALA A 36 -9.57 5.79 2.24
N LEU A 37 -9.03 5.10 1.24
CA LEU A 37 -7.77 5.45 0.59
C LEU A 37 -7.84 6.85 -0.04
N ALA A 38 -8.81 7.06 -0.95
CA ALA A 38 -8.97 8.33 -1.65
C ALA A 38 -9.24 9.50 -0.69
N ALA A 39 -10.09 9.31 0.33
CA ALA A 39 -10.39 10.34 1.32
C ALA A 39 -9.17 10.73 2.15
N ARG A 40 -8.42 9.73 2.65
CA ARG A 40 -7.23 9.98 3.47
C ARG A 40 -6.13 10.63 2.66
N VAL A 41 -5.90 10.19 1.42
CA VAL A 41 -4.89 10.79 0.54
C VAL A 41 -5.25 12.23 0.16
N ALA A 42 -6.54 12.53 -0.04
CA ALA A 42 -7.01 13.88 -0.30
C ALA A 42 -6.76 14.86 0.86
N GLN A 43 -6.70 14.36 2.10
CA GLN A 43 -6.44 15.17 3.29
C GLN A 43 -4.94 15.41 3.56
N LEU A 44 -4.05 14.67 2.90
CA LEU A 44 -2.61 14.82 3.17
C LEU A 44 -2.13 16.21 2.74
N PRO A 45 -1.22 16.86 3.47
CA PRO A 45 -0.73 18.18 3.10
C PRO A 45 0.33 18.14 1.99
N SER A 46 1.12 17.05 1.92
CA SER A 46 2.31 16.96 1.04
C SER A 46 2.58 15.54 0.57
N ASP A 47 3.46 15.42 -0.42
CA ASP A 47 4.00 14.19 -1.01
C ASP A 47 5.02 13.46 -0.11
N LYS A 48 5.36 14.04 1.05
CA LYS A 48 6.20 13.44 2.10
C LYS A 48 5.44 12.44 2.97
N GLN A 49 4.12 12.49 2.95
CA GLN A 49 3.25 11.59 3.71
C GLN A 49 2.59 10.57 2.79
N ALA A 50 2.34 9.38 3.31
CA ALA A 50 1.67 8.32 2.59
C ALA A 50 0.55 7.68 3.40
N VAL A 51 -0.47 7.18 2.70
CA VAL A 51 -1.45 6.24 3.26
C VAL A 51 -1.03 4.83 2.83
N ALA A 52 -0.81 3.94 3.79
CA ALA A 52 -0.51 2.54 3.51
C ALA A 52 -1.77 1.69 3.44
N LEU A 53 -1.82 0.78 2.47
CA LEU A 53 -2.73 -0.34 2.40
C LEU A 53 -1.92 -1.63 2.58
N SER A 54 -2.16 -2.36 3.66
CA SER A 54 -1.34 -3.49 4.07
C SER A 54 -2.09 -4.80 3.99
N VAL A 55 -1.42 -5.81 3.44
CA VAL A 55 -1.93 -7.17 3.27
C VAL A 55 -0.98 -8.13 3.96
N ASP A 56 -1.49 -8.84 4.97
CA ASP A 56 -0.78 -9.95 5.61
C ASP A 56 -0.71 -11.15 4.65
N LEU A 57 0.51 -11.64 4.42
CA LEU A 57 0.78 -12.74 3.52
C LEU A 57 0.79 -14.11 4.22
N ARG A 58 0.78 -14.20 5.55
CA ARG A 58 0.83 -15.50 6.27
C ARG A 58 -0.46 -16.32 6.23
N ILE A 59 -1.46 -15.83 5.52
CA ILE A 59 -2.78 -16.42 5.48
C ILE A 59 -2.80 -17.53 4.42
N HIS A 60 -3.72 -18.50 4.58
CA HIS A 60 -4.00 -19.55 3.62
C HIS A 60 -4.03 -19.02 2.18
N GLN A 61 -3.40 -19.75 1.25
CA GLN A 61 -3.08 -19.28 -0.10
C GLN A 61 -4.30 -18.67 -0.85
N THR A 62 -5.45 -19.32 -0.78
CA THR A 62 -6.69 -18.83 -1.41
C THR A 62 -7.13 -17.48 -0.83
N VAL A 63 -7.07 -17.35 0.50
CA VAL A 63 -7.44 -16.12 1.21
C VAL A 63 -6.43 -15.00 0.95
N ARG A 64 -5.13 -15.36 0.87
CA ARG A 64 -4.05 -14.44 0.49
C ARG A 64 -4.32 -13.83 -0.88
N TRP A 65 -4.55 -14.65 -1.90
CA TRP A 65 -4.87 -14.17 -3.26
C TRP A 65 -6.11 -13.29 -3.28
N HIS A 66 -7.15 -13.68 -2.57
CA HIS A 66 -8.36 -12.89 -2.47
C HIS A 66 -8.13 -11.50 -1.84
N ARG A 67 -7.31 -11.42 -0.78
CA ARG A 67 -6.95 -10.14 -0.15
C ARG A 67 -6.05 -9.28 -1.04
N LEU A 68 -5.10 -9.90 -1.75
CA LEU A 68 -4.27 -9.21 -2.74
C LEU A 68 -5.13 -8.60 -3.86
N LEU A 69 -6.06 -9.38 -4.41
CA LEU A 69 -6.99 -8.89 -5.43
C LEU A 69 -7.88 -7.77 -4.90
N LYS A 70 -8.41 -7.89 -3.68
CA LYS A 70 -9.17 -6.82 -3.01
C LYS A 70 -8.35 -5.54 -2.89
N ALA A 71 -7.08 -5.65 -2.50
CA ALA A 71 -6.18 -4.52 -2.38
C ALA A 71 -5.93 -3.85 -3.74
N ALA A 72 -5.59 -4.64 -4.75
CA ALA A 72 -5.36 -4.17 -6.12
C ALA A 72 -6.60 -3.48 -6.71
N TYR A 73 -7.78 -4.09 -6.59
CA TYR A 73 -9.03 -3.50 -7.06
C TYR A 73 -9.37 -2.21 -6.32
N ALA A 74 -9.12 -2.14 -5.00
CA ALA A 74 -9.39 -0.93 -4.23
C ALA A 74 -8.51 0.23 -4.68
N VAL A 75 -7.22 -0.04 -4.92
CA VAL A 75 -6.27 0.95 -5.44
C VAL A 75 -6.67 1.40 -6.85
N ALA A 76 -6.98 0.47 -7.75
CA ALA A 76 -7.41 0.78 -9.11
C ALA A 76 -8.70 1.61 -9.12
N THR A 77 -9.68 1.25 -8.28
CA THR A 77 -10.95 1.98 -8.14
C THR A 77 -10.74 3.41 -7.62
N ALA A 78 -9.88 3.57 -6.61
CA ALA A 78 -9.53 4.88 -6.07
C ALA A 78 -8.80 5.75 -7.11
N HIS A 79 -7.90 5.16 -7.88
CA HIS A 79 -7.20 5.83 -8.98
C HIS A 79 -8.17 6.21 -10.11
N GLU A 80 -9.12 5.35 -10.47
CA GLU A 80 -10.13 5.66 -11.48
C GLU A 80 -10.94 6.91 -11.12
N TRP A 81 -11.27 7.12 -9.83
CA TRP A 81 -11.96 8.34 -9.40
C TRP A 81 -11.13 9.60 -9.60
N GLN A 82 -9.80 9.51 -9.68
CA GLN A 82 -8.95 10.65 -10.01
C GLN A 82 -9.01 10.98 -11.50
N VAL A 83 -8.90 9.94 -12.33
CA VAL A 83 -8.92 10.07 -13.80
C VAL A 83 -10.30 10.49 -14.28
N ARG A 84 -11.36 10.05 -13.59
CA ARG A 84 -12.76 10.33 -13.90
C ARG A 84 -13.50 10.78 -12.63
N PRO A 85 -13.33 12.05 -12.22
CA PRO A 85 -13.90 12.57 -10.99
C PRO A 85 -15.43 12.51 -11.01
N LYS A 86 -15.99 11.89 -9.99
CA LYS A 86 -17.43 11.91 -9.71
C LYS A 86 -17.66 12.91 -8.58
N LEU A 87 -18.64 13.81 -8.72
CA LEU A 87 -18.93 14.93 -7.80
C LEU A 87 -19.04 14.56 -6.30
N GLN A 88 -19.26 13.29 -5.97
CA GLN A 88 -19.44 12.79 -4.60
C GLN A 88 -18.21 12.06 -4.03
N LYS A 89 -17.05 12.10 -4.71
CA LYS A 89 -15.84 11.38 -4.27
C LYS A 89 -14.67 12.35 -4.07
N PRO A 90 -13.78 12.08 -3.10
CA PRO A 90 -12.53 12.83 -2.96
C PRO A 90 -11.59 12.50 -4.11
N THR A 91 -11.06 13.52 -4.79
CA THR A 91 -10.40 13.36 -6.10
C THR A 91 -9.02 14.03 -6.13
N ARG A 92 -8.15 13.71 -5.17
CA ARG A 92 -6.75 14.14 -5.25
C ARG A 92 -5.90 13.06 -5.95
N PRO A 93 -5.15 13.40 -7.00
CA PRO A 93 -4.22 12.47 -7.66
C PRO A 93 -3.18 11.89 -6.68
N PHE A 94 -2.83 10.62 -6.87
CA PHE A 94 -1.80 9.93 -6.08
C PHE A 94 -1.04 8.92 -6.93
N ARG A 95 0.21 8.68 -6.58
CA ARG A 95 1.04 7.59 -7.10
C ARG A 95 1.12 6.46 -6.09
N CYS A 96 1.34 5.23 -6.57
CA CYS A 96 1.46 4.05 -5.73
C CYS A 96 2.88 3.51 -5.72
N VAL A 97 3.34 3.06 -4.55
CA VAL A 97 4.56 2.27 -4.40
C VAL A 97 4.21 1.01 -3.61
N ALA A 98 4.54 -0.16 -4.15
CA ALA A 98 4.40 -1.42 -3.44
C ALA A 98 5.76 -1.87 -2.89
N SER A 99 5.78 -2.29 -1.63
CA SER A 99 6.97 -2.82 -0.96
C SER A 99 6.59 -4.06 -0.17
N LEU A 100 7.43 -5.10 -0.25
CA LEU A 100 7.33 -6.26 0.62
C LEU A 100 8.13 -5.98 1.90
N GLN A 101 7.45 -5.84 3.02
CA GLN A 101 8.10 -5.78 4.32
C GLN A 101 8.20 -7.21 4.84
N ARG A 102 9.43 -7.72 4.95
CA ARG A 102 9.73 -8.97 5.66
C ARG A 102 10.11 -8.56 7.07
N GLY A 103 9.29 -8.94 8.04
CA GLY A 103 9.62 -8.71 9.44
C GLY A 103 10.67 -9.71 9.89
N ASP A 104 11.89 -9.24 10.17
CA ASP A 104 12.85 -9.94 11.01
C ASP A 104 12.54 -9.65 12.48
N GLU A 105 11.28 -9.86 12.89
CA GLU A 105 10.88 -9.68 14.29
C GLU A 105 10.95 -11.04 14.99
N GLU A 106 11.99 -11.21 15.81
CA GLU A 106 12.04 -12.25 16.83
C GLU A 106 10.92 -11.97 17.84
N CYS A 107 9.82 -12.72 17.76
CA CYS A 107 8.90 -12.77 18.88
C CYS A 107 9.47 -13.76 19.90
N GLU A 108 10.10 -13.24 20.95
CA GLU A 108 10.37 -14.01 22.16
C GLU A 108 9.03 -14.34 22.83
N TRP A 109 8.60 -15.59 22.73
CA TRP A 109 7.60 -16.13 23.63
C TRP A 109 8.37 -16.96 24.65
N GLU A 110 8.43 -16.51 25.91
CA GLU A 110 8.88 -17.37 27.00
C GLU A 110 7.83 -18.48 27.21
N MET A 111 8.04 -19.62 26.55
CA MET A 111 7.34 -20.86 26.83
C MET A 111 8.40 -21.87 27.27
N GLY A 112 8.40 -22.19 28.56
CA GLY A 112 9.29 -23.19 29.13
C GLY A 112 9.17 -24.53 28.39
N GLY A 113 10.32 -25.08 28.01
CA GLY A 113 10.46 -26.45 27.51
C GLY A 113 10.85 -26.54 26.04
N ASP A 114 12.16 -26.69 25.79
CA ASP A 114 12.88 -27.34 24.65
C ASP A 114 12.33 -27.22 23.21
N GLN A 115 11.42 -26.29 22.94
CA GLN A 115 10.90 -25.99 21.61
C GLN A 115 11.62 -24.76 21.08
N LYS A 116 12.39 -24.93 20.00
CA LYS A 116 13.03 -23.82 19.30
C LYS A 116 12.00 -22.72 19.01
N PRO A 117 12.33 -21.43 19.25
CA PRO A 117 11.44 -20.34 18.90
C PRO A 117 11.15 -20.40 17.41
N LEU A 118 9.87 -20.52 17.04
CA LEU A 118 9.43 -20.31 15.67
C LEU A 118 9.55 -18.81 15.40
N THR A 119 10.66 -18.39 14.80
CA THR A 119 10.82 -17.06 14.21
C THR A 119 9.71 -16.85 13.21
N LEU A 120 8.67 -16.16 13.65
CA LEU A 120 7.54 -15.77 12.83
C LEU A 120 7.98 -14.52 12.06
N THR A 121 8.45 -14.70 10.83
CA THR A 121 8.82 -13.62 9.90
C THR A 121 7.60 -12.93 9.31
N LYS A 122 7.32 -11.65 9.66
CA LYS A 122 6.04 -11.00 9.31
C LYS A 122 6.09 -10.52 7.87
N ASP A 123 5.66 -11.35 6.94
CA ASP A 123 5.59 -10.97 5.53
C ASP A 123 4.32 -10.16 5.27
N ILE A 124 4.49 -8.85 5.07
CA ILE A 124 3.42 -7.91 4.78
C ILE A 124 3.69 -7.25 3.44
N LEU A 125 2.73 -7.34 2.51
CA LEU A 125 2.73 -6.49 1.34
C LEU A 125 2.12 -5.14 1.71
N ARG A 126 2.89 -4.06 1.56
CA ARG A 126 2.43 -2.69 1.81
C ARG A 126 2.37 -1.92 0.50
N ILE A 127 1.22 -1.33 0.23
CA ILE A 127 1.00 -0.42 -0.91
C ILE A 127 0.83 0.99 -0.36
N GLN A 128 1.77 1.87 -0.64
CA GLN A 128 1.73 3.27 -0.23
C GLN A 128 1.11 4.12 -1.32
N ALA A 129 0.02 4.82 -1.01
CA ALA A 129 -0.55 5.87 -1.85
C ALA A 129 -0.01 7.23 -1.40
N ILE A 130 0.65 7.94 -2.32
CA ILE A 130 1.31 9.23 -2.08
C ILE A 130 0.67 10.28 -2.97
N PRO A 131 0.18 11.39 -2.42
CA PRO A 131 -0.44 12.43 -3.24
C PRO A 131 0.57 13.01 -4.24
N VAL A 132 0.08 13.38 -5.42
CA VAL A 132 0.85 14.16 -6.39
C VAL A 132 0.61 15.64 -6.09
N SER A 133 1.69 16.41 -5.95
CA SER A 133 1.60 17.86 -5.81
C SER A 133 1.26 18.49 -7.17
N PRO A 134 0.27 19.39 -7.26
CA PRO A 134 0.01 20.14 -8.49
C PRO A 134 1.21 21.07 -8.75
N GLY A 135 1.95 20.82 -9.83
CA GLY A 135 3.16 21.58 -10.18
C GLY A 135 4.46 20.79 -10.18
N GLN A 136 4.40 19.45 -10.11
CA GLN A 136 5.56 18.58 -10.33
C GLN A 136 5.41 17.76 -11.61
N ASP A 137 4.86 18.39 -12.66
CA ASP A 137 5.20 18.06 -14.04
C ASP A 137 6.39 18.95 -14.42
N ASP A 138 7.60 18.58 -14.00
CA ASP A 138 8.80 19.16 -14.57
C ASP A 138 9.91 18.10 -14.62
N ILE A 139 10.05 17.55 -15.82
CA ILE A 139 11.31 17.31 -16.54
C ILE A 139 12.45 16.75 -15.68
N SER A 140 12.70 15.44 -15.84
CA SER A 140 14.03 14.88 -16.19
C SER A 140 13.93 13.38 -16.46
#